data_AF-A0A497IZ00-F1
#
_entry.id   AF-A0A497IZ00-F1
#
_cell.length_a   1.000
_cell.length_b   1.000
_cell.length_c   1.000
_cell.angle_alpha   90.00
_cell.angle_beta   90.00
_cell.angle_gamma   90.00
#
_symmetry.space_group_name_H-M   'P 1'
#
loop_
_entity.id
_entity.type
_entity.pdbx_description
1 polymer ?
#
loop_
_entity_poly.entity_id
_entity_poly.type
_entity_poly.pdbx_seq_one_letter_code
_entity_poly.pdbx_strand_id
1 'polypeptide(L)' 'VDGKRIKMRRGMKVSDLMEDLGISPQTHIAIVNGRPVPEDYPLKAKDVVEFLMFTVHKELGGDQR' A
#
# COMPACT_ATOMS: atom_id res chain seq x y z
N VAL A 1 -10.21 5.08 2.36
CA VAL A 1 -8.82 5.37 1.98
C VAL A 1 -8.52 6.79 2.37
N ASP A 2 -7.62 7.02 3.32
CA ASP A 2 -7.22 8.38 3.76
C ASP A 2 -8.43 9.29 4.05
N GLY A 3 -9.42 8.77 4.78
CA GLY A 3 -10.67 9.47 5.10
C GLY A 3 -11.72 9.56 3.97
N LYS A 4 -11.39 9.18 2.74
CA LYS A 4 -12.34 9.13 1.60
C LYS A 4 -13.02 7.76 1.46
N ARG A 5 -14.32 7.77 1.18
CA ARG A 5 -15.10 6.57 0.84
C ARG A 5 -14.89 6.23 -0.63
N ILE A 6 -14.50 4.99 -0.91
CA ILE A 6 -14.28 4.49 -2.27
C ILE A 6 -15.27 3.36 -2.55
N LYS A 7 -15.82 3.32 -3.77
CA LYS A 7 -16.72 2.26 -4.21
C LYS A 7 -15.92 0.99 -4.44
N MET A 8 -16.17 -0.04 -3.64
CA MET A 8 -15.48 -1.32 -3.77
C MET A 8 -16.08 -2.20 -4.87
N ARG A 9 -15.20 -2.90 -5.57
CA ARG A 9 -15.55 -4.03 -6.46
C ARG A 9 -15.48 -5.34 -5.68
N ARG A 10 -16.23 -6.36 -6.12
CA ARG A 10 -16.20 -7.69 -5.48
C ARG A 10 -14.85 -8.34 -5.77
N GLY A 11 -14.18 -8.84 -4.72
CA GLY A 11 -12.87 -9.50 -4.84
C GLY A 11 -11.68 -8.56 -4.99
N MET A 12 -11.88 -7.25 -4.78
CA MET A 12 -10.83 -6.24 -4.86
C MET A 12 -9.73 -6.49 -3.83
N LYS A 13 -8.48 -6.42 -4.27
CA LYS A 13 -7.27 -6.50 -3.44
C LYS A 13 -6.65 -5.11 -3.23
N VAL A 14 -5.65 -5.03 -2.36
CA VAL A 14 -4.88 -3.81 -2.16
C VAL A 14 -4.21 -3.34 -3.45
N SER A 15 -3.64 -4.24 -4.26
CA SER A 15 -3.02 -3.94 -5.54
C SER A 15 -3.99 -3.22 -6.50
N ASP A 16 -5.22 -3.71 -6.60
CA ASP A 16 -6.25 -3.13 -7.47
C ASP A 16 -6.62 -1.70 -7.01
N LEU A 17 -6.66 -1.49 -5.69
CA LEU A 17 -6.92 -0.18 -5.11
C LEU A 17 -5.76 0.79 -5.31
N MET A 18 -4.52 0.29 -5.21
CA MET A 18 -3.33 1.09 -5.51
C MET A 18 -3.32 1.51 -6.98
N GLU A 19 -3.61 0.60 -7.91
CA GLU A 19 -3.71 0.87 -9.35
C GLU A 19 -4.77 1.94 -9.65
N ASP A 20 -5.98 1.80 -9.09
CA ASP A 20 -7.07 2.78 -9.25
C ASP A 20 -6.69 4.19 -8.80
N LEU A 21 -5.78 4.30 -7.83
CA LEU A 21 -5.32 5.56 -7.25
C LEU A 21 -4.00 6.06 -7.85
N GLY A 22 -3.40 5.31 -8.78
CA GLY A 22 -2.09 5.62 -9.36
C GLY A 22 -0.94 5.53 -8.35
N ILE A 23 -1.11 4.72 -7.30
CA ILE A 23 -0.11 4.50 -6.23
C ILE A 23 0.73 3.28 -6.59
N SER A 24 2.05 3.40 -6.47
CA SER A 24 2.97 2.28 -6.73
C SER A 24 3.30 1.52 -5.45
N PRO A 25 3.21 0.18 -5.43
CA PRO A 25 3.65 -0.64 -4.29
C PRO A 25 5.18 -0.57 -4.06
N GLN A 26 5.94 -0.10 -5.04
CA GLN A 26 7.39 0.08 -4.90
C GLN A 26 7.76 1.30 -4.04
N THR A 27 6.83 2.23 -3.87
CA THR A 27 7.03 3.47 -3.12
C THR A 27 6.06 3.62 -1.94
N HIS A 28 5.07 2.74 -1.81
CA HIS A 28 4.06 2.82 -0.77
C HIS A 28 3.76 1.47 -0.10
N ILE A 29 3.47 1.51 1.20
CA ILE A 29 2.96 0.38 1.97
C ILE A 29 1.48 0.63 2.28
N ALA A 30 0.63 -0.39 2.12
CA ALA A 30 -0.74 -0.33 2.58
C ALA A 30 -0.85 -0.68 4.06
N ILE A 31 -1.55 0.17 4.81
CA ILE A 31 -1.96 -0.07 6.18
C ILE A 31 -3.48 -0.31 6.17
N VAL A 32 -3.91 -1.51 6.53
CA VAL A 32 -5.34 -1.86 6.63
C VAL A 32 -5.71 -2.05 8.09
N ASN A 33 -6.68 -1.28 8.58
CA ASN A 33 -7.13 -1.28 9.97
C ASN A 33 -5.96 -1.16 10.98
N GLY A 34 -4.98 -0.30 10.66
CA GLY A 34 -3.80 -0.04 11.48
C GLY A 34 -2.67 -1.07 11.37
N ARG A 35 -2.71 -2.02 10.42
CA ARG A 35 -1.65 -3.02 10.21
C ARG A 35 -1.10 -3.00 8.79
N PRO A 36 0.22 -3.10 8.59
CA PRO A 36 0.78 -3.28 7.26
C PRO A 36 0.33 -4.61 6.67
N VAL A 37 -0.08 -4.58 5.40
CA VAL A 37 -0.53 -5.77 4.66
C VAL A 37 0.16 -5.85 3.30
N PRO A 38 0.31 -7.06 2.72
CA PRO A 38 0.83 -7.22 1.37
C PRO A 38 -0.16 -6.72 0.31
N GLU A 39 0.34 -6.48 -0.91
CA GLU A 39 -0.46 -6.00 -2.05
C GLU A 39 -1.55 -6.98 -2.51
N ASP A 40 -1.37 -8.28 -2.27
CA ASP A 40 -2.35 -9.31 -2.62
C ASP A 40 -3.47 -9.49 -1.57
N TYR A 41 -3.42 -8.71 -0.48
CA TYR A 41 -4.40 -8.78 0.60
C TYR A 41 -5.81 -8.45 0.09
N PRO A 42 -6.82 -9.32 0.34
CA PRO A 42 -8.19 -9.08 -0.09
C PRO A 42 -8.89 -8.06 0.82
N LEU A 43 -9.41 -6.98 0.22
CA LEU A 43 -10.13 -5.94 0.94
C LEU A 43 -11.57 -6.35 1.24
N LYS A 44 -12.07 -5.91 2.40
CA LYS A 44 -13.46 -6.11 2.83
C LYS A 44 -14.18 -4.79 2.95
N ALA A 45 -15.51 -4.84 2.83
CA ALA A 45 -16.34 -3.68 3.07
C ALA A 45 -16.11 -3.14 4.49
N LYS A 46 -15.96 -1.83 4.62
CA LYS A 46 -15.65 -1.07 5.84
C LYS A 46 -14.18 -1.12 6.31
N ASP A 47 -13.29 -1.78 5.57
CA ASP A 47 -11.85 -1.65 5.86
C ASP A 47 -11.42 -0.18 5.72
N VAL A 48 -10.62 0.27 6.68
CA VAL A 48 -9.90 1.54 6.60
C VAL A 48 -8.52 1.24 6.04
N VAL A 49 -8.21 1.86 4.91
CA VAL A 49 -6.93 1.70 4.22
C VAL A 49 -6.22 3.04 4.22
N GLU A 50 -4.93 3.02 4.54
CA GLU A 50 -4.02 4.16 4.46
C GLU A 50 -2.80 3.75 3.64
N PHE A 51 -2.23 4.68 2.87
CA PHE A 51 -1.01 4.43 2.11
C PHE A 51 0.12 5.30 2.64
N LEU A 52 1.20 4.65 3.10
CA LEU A 52 2.39 5.35 3.59
C LEU A 52 3.47 5.30 2.51
N MET A 53 3.90 6.47 2.04
CA MET A 53 5.04 6.59 1.14
C MET A 53 6.34 6.31 1.88
N PHE A 54 7.23 5.52 1.30
CA PHE A 54 8.57 5.29 1.82
C PHE A 54 9.64 5.55 0.76
N THR A 55 10.86 5.80 1.21
CA THR A 55 12.03 5.94 0.34
C THR A 55 13.08 4.95 0.83
N VAL A 56 13.57 4.09 -0.06
CA VAL A 56 14.63 3.13 0.28
C VAL A 56 15.97 3.81 0.09
N HIS A 57 16.64 4.11 1.21
CA HIS A 57 18.04 4.52 1.19
C HIS A 57 18.90 3.26 1.12
N LYS A 58 19.49 2.98 -0.06
CA LYS A 58 20.56 1.99 -0.17
C LYS A 58 21.84 2.64 0.34
N GLU A 59 22.24 2.31 1.57
CA GLU A 59 23.63 2.49 1.95
C GLU A 59 24.45 1.51 1.11
N LEU A 60 25.11 2.04 0.06
CA LEU A 60 26.21 1.35 -0.59
C LEU A 60 27.29 1.23 0.48
N GLY A 61 27.32 0.08 1.16
CA GLY A 61 28.42 -0.28 2.04
C GLY A 61 29.72 -0.02 1.30
N GLY A 62 30.48 0.97 1.78
CA GLY A 62 31.76 1.33 1.21
C GLY A 62 32.68 0.12 1.32
N ASP A 63 32.97 -0.49 0.18
CA ASP A 63 34.11 -1.38 0.02
C ASP A 63 35.36 -0.49 0.07
N GLN A 64 35.76 -0.11 1.29
CA GLN A 64 37.11 0.39 1.55
C GLN A 64 37.99 -0.84 1.75
N ARG A 65 38.54 -1.35 0.64
CA ARG A 65 39.72 -2.22 0.64
C ARG A 65 40.88 -1.48 -0.02
#